data_AF-A0A517NTQ8-F1
#
_entry.id   AF-A0A517NTQ8-F1
#
_cell.length_a   1.000
_cell.length_b   1.000
_cell.length_c   1.000
_cell.angle_alpha   90.00
_cell.angle_beta   90.00
_cell.angle_gamma   90.00
#
_symmetry.space_group_name_H-M   'P 1'
#
loop_
_entity.id
_entity.type
_entity.pdbx_description
1 polymer ?
#
loop_
_entity_poly.entity_id
_entity_poly.type
_entity_poly.pdbx_seq_one_letter_code
_entity_poly.pdbx_strand_id
1 'polypeptide(L)'
;MIEHHRIAATLIACSLSFVVGCEPTVESFDAASSIPADSLVDVPPNATQIAITYGSGQHSATFHADANEVNTWVTRLRGLKPELNNNPDSPNWLAGADDVLKPSVIAAERETFVLRMGSPNGFSERLLKFVIVRSSRGGVTTVWHDPDNSLNYLWAVYN
;
A
#
# COMPACT_ATOMS: atom_id res chain seq x y z
N MET A 1 35.15 50.10 34.72
CA MET A 1 35.06 48.65 34.50
C MET A 1 33.73 48.41 33.82
N ILE A 2 33.56 48.40 32.48
CA ILE A 2 34.20 47.57 31.42
C ILE A 2 34.28 46.12 31.92
N GLU A 3 33.55 45.11 31.42
CA GLU A 3 33.01 44.84 30.08
C GLU A 3 31.68 44.07 30.11
N HIS A 4 30.79 44.41 29.18
CA HIS A 4 29.71 43.54 28.71
C HIS A 4 30.32 42.30 28.01
N HIS A 5 30.19 41.12 28.60
CA HIS A 5 30.49 39.87 27.91
C HIS A 5 29.30 39.45 27.04
N ARG A 6 29.36 39.85 25.77
CA ARG A 6 28.59 39.26 24.67
C ARG A 6 29.15 37.88 24.37
N ILE A 7 28.42 36.82 24.71
CA ILE A 7 28.69 35.49 24.17
C ILE A 7 27.93 35.40 22.84
N ALA A 8 28.63 35.76 21.76
CA ALA A 8 28.19 35.49 20.40
C ALA A 8 28.36 33.98 20.14
N ALA A 9 27.26 33.22 20.30
CA ALA A 9 27.21 31.83 19.86
C ALA A 9 26.97 31.81 18.34
N THR A 10 28.05 31.94 17.58
CA THR A 10 28.08 31.66 16.14
C THR A 10 28.10 30.15 15.95
N LEU A 11 26.94 29.53 15.73
CA LEU A 11 26.86 28.15 15.27
C LEU A 11 26.17 28.12 13.90
N ILE A 12 27.04 28.27 12.90
CA ILE A 12 27.11 27.49 11.67
C ILE A 12 25.74 27.13 11.08
N ALA A 13 25.39 27.88 10.04
CA ALA A 13 24.34 27.57 9.09
C ALA A 13 24.35 26.07 8.77
N CYS A 14 23.30 25.37 9.19
CA CYS A 14 22.92 24.12 8.56
C CYS A 14 22.58 24.46 7.11
N SER A 15 23.57 24.28 6.24
CA SER A 15 23.40 24.10 4.81
C SER A 15 22.48 22.89 4.62
N LEU A 16 21.18 23.12 4.77
CA LEU A 16 20.14 22.20 4.35
C LEU A 16 20.24 22.14 2.83
N SER A 17 21.02 21.18 2.35
CA SER A 17 20.86 20.62 1.03
C SER A 17 19.42 20.15 0.93
N PHE A 18 18.53 21.03 0.48
CA PHE A 18 17.22 20.66 -0.04
C PHE A 18 17.46 19.79 -1.28
N VAL A 19 17.70 18.50 -1.04
CA VAL A 19 17.36 17.49 -2.03
C VAL A 19 15.84 17.53 -2.08
N VAL A 20 15.28 18.29 -3.01
CA VAL A 20 13.85 18.22 -3.35
C VAL A 20 13.64 16.88 -4.06
N GLY A 21 13.76 15.79 -3.30
CA GLY A 21 13.14 14.52 -3.67
C GLY A 21 11.65 14.70 -3.49
N CYS A 22 10.84 14.25 -4.44
CA CYS A 22 9.43 14.02 -4.16
C CYS A 22 9.33 13.01 -3.03
N GLU A 23 9.23 13.49 -1.79
CA GLU A 23 8.90 12.64 -0.67
C GLU A 23 7.48 12.10 -0.87
N PRO A 24 7.19 10.85 -0.45
CA PRO A 24 5.85 10.32 -0.54
C PRO A 24 4.87 11.21 0.22
N THR A 25 3.78 11.61 -0.43
CA THR A 25 2.71 12.38 0.22
C THR A 25 1.72 11.40 0.83
N VAL A 26 1.35 11.61 2.09
CA VAL A 26 0.30 10.83 2.76
C VAL A 26 -0.96 11.67 2.92
N GLU A 27 -2.09 11.14 2.47
CA GLU A 27 -3.41 11.74 2.64
C GLU A 27 -4.33 10.76 3.38
N SER A 28 -5.31 11.28 4.13
CA SER A 28 -6.24 10.45 4.89
C SER A 28 -7.68 10.89 4.68
N PHE A 29 -8.58 9.91 4.60
CA PHE A 29 -9.98 10.10 4.28
C PHE A 29 -10.84 9.20 5.17
N ASP A 30 -11.94 9.73 5.70
CA ASP A 30 -12.86 8.94 6.51
C ASP A 30 -13.66 7.93 5.69
N ALA A 31 -13.94 8.24 4.41
CA ALA A 31 -14.73 7.41 3.50
C ALA A 31 -14.24 7.49 2.05
N ALA A 32 -14.49 6.45 1.25
CA ALA A 32 -14.07 6.38 -0.15
C ALA A 32 -14.64 7.51 -1.02
N SER A 33 -15.86 7.99 -0.72
CA SER A 33 -16.49 9.13 -1.41
C SER A 33 -15.76 10.45 -1.23
N SER A 34 -14.88 10.55 -0.23
CA SER A 34 -14.07 11.75 0.06
C SER A 34 -12.74 11.75 -0.69
N ILE A 35 -12.37 10.64 -1.34
CA ILE A 35 -11.19 10.59 -2.22
C ILE A 35 -11.50 11.40 -3.49
N PRO A 36 -10.61 12.32 -3.91
CA PRO A 36 -10.77 13.05 -5.16
C PRO A 36 -10.96 12.10 -6.35
N ALA A 37 -11.86 12.46 -7.27
CA ALA A 37 -12.19 11.61 -8.42
C ALA A 37 -11.01 11.37 -9.37
N ASP A 38 -9.98 12.23 -9.32
CA ASP A 38 -8.72 12.14 -10.05
C ASP A 38 -7.60 11.44 -9.26
N SER A 39 -7.88 10.89 -8.07
CA SER A 39 -6.91 10.10 -7.32
C SER A 39 -6.46 8.88 -8.14
N LEU A 40 -5.17 8.61 -8.09
CA LEU A 40 -4.58 7.44 -8.74
C LEU A 40 -5.00 6.14 -8.05
N VAL A 41 -5.41 6.16 -6.78
CA VAL A 41 -5.75 4.96 -6.01
C VAL A 41 -7.26 4.74 -5.97
N ASP A 42 -7.70 3.59 -6.49
CA ASP A 42 -9.09 3.09 -6.40
C ASP A 42 -9.19 2.17 -5.17
N VAL A 43 -10.23 2.35 -4.35
CA VAL A 43 -10.59 1.50 -3.19
C VAL A 43 -12.06 1.11 -3.27
N PRO A 44 -12.53 0.08 -2.54
CA PRO A 44 -13.94 -0.26 -2.50
C PRO A 44 -14.84 0.93 -2.12
N PRO A 45 -16.05 1.08 -2.70
CA PRO A 45 -16.91 2.24 -2.45
C PRO A 45 -17.34 2.47 -1.00
N ASN A 46 -17.35 1.41 -0.19
CA ASN A 46 -17.71 1.46 1.23
C ASN A 46 -16.48 1.51 2.15
N ALA A 47 -15.27 1.64 1.59
CA ALA A 47 -14.07 1.69 2.39
C ALA A 47 -14.06 2.92 3.32
N THR A 48 -13.55 2.72 4.53
CA THR A 48 -13.43 3.74 5.57
C THR A 48 -12.02 3.78 6.12
N GLN A 49 -11.70 4.85 6.89
CA GLN A 49 -10.40 5.01 7.56
C GLN A 49 -9.23 4.78 6.58
N ILE A 50 -9.30 5.49 5.45
CA ILE A 50 -8.39 5.31 4.35
C ILE A 50 -7.17 6.21 4.58
N ALA A 51 -5.98 5.64 4.45
CA ALA A 51 -4.73 6.39 4.35
C ALA A 51 -4.05 6.00 3.04
N ILE A 52 -3.72 6.99 2.19
CA ILE A 52 -3.08 6.80 0.89
C ILE A 52 -1.69 7.41 0.94
N THR A 53 -0.69 6.64 0.53
CA THR A 53 0.68 7.13 0.30
C THR A 53 0.93 7.18 -1.20
N TYR A 54 1.11 8.39 -1.73
CA TYR A 54 1.46 8.62 -3.12
C TYR A 54 2.98 8.66 -3.29
N GLY A 55 3.53 7.71 -4.04
CA GLY A 55 4.93 7.72 -4.48
C GLY A 55 5.08 7.96 -5.97
N SER A 56 6.34 7.99 -6.44
CA SER A 56 6.69 8.18 -7.86
C SER A 56 6.35 6.93 -8.70
N GLY A 57 5.10 6.83 -9.16
CA GLY A 57 4.60 5.73 -10.02
C GLY A 57 4.18 4.47 -9.26
N GLN A 58 4.34 4.46 -7.94
CA GLN A 58 3.83 3.42 -7.06
C GLN A 58 3.09 4.07 -5.91
N HIS A 59 1.94 3.51 -5.57
CA HIS A 59 1.06 4.03 -4.53
C HIS A 59 0.71 2.90 -3.58
N SER A 60 0.53 3.23 -2.32
CA SER A 60 0.01 2.30 -1.34
C SER A 60 -1.13 2.92 -0.57
N ALA A 61 -2.00 2.09 -0.01
CA ALA A 61 -3.06 2.54 0.87
C ALA A 61 -3.37 1.51 1.95
N THR A 62 -3.90 1.98 3.06
CA THR A 62 -4.57 1.15 4.06
C THR A 62 -6.01 1.60 4.20
N PHE A 63 -6.94 0.67 4.39
CA PHE A 63 -8.36 1.00 4.57
C PHE A 63 -9.12 -0.14 5.25
N HIS A 64 -10.24 0.20 5.88
CA HIS A 64 -11.19 -0.78 6.40
C HIS A 64 -12.29 -1.07 5.38
N ALA A 65 -12.50 -2.35 5.11
CA ALA A 65 -13.59 -2.89 4.27
C ALA A 65 -13.73 -4.40 4.51
N ASP A 66 -14.97 -4.91 4.49
CA ASP A 66 -15.23 -6.33 4.74
C ASP A 66 -14.86 -7.20 3.54
N ALA A 67 -14.56 -8.49 3.82
CA ALA A 67 -14.12 -9.44 2.80
C ALA A 67 -15.05 -9.51 1.58
N ASN A 68 -16.38 -9.44 1.77
CA ASN A 68 -17.35 -9.49 0.68
C ASN A 68 -17.27 -8.25 -0.23
N GLU A 69 -17.03 -7.09 0.34
CA GLU A 69 -16.90 -5.83 -0.38
C GLU A 69 -15.60 -5.80 -1.19
N VAL A 70 -14.50 -6.23 -0.56
CA VAL A 70 -13.20 -6.38 -1.21
C VAL A 70 -13.31 -7.35 -2.38
N ASN A 71 -13.92 -8.53 -2.19
CA ASN A 71 -14.12 -9.51 -3.26
C ASN A 71 -14.94 -8.94 -4.42
N THR A 72 -16.08 -8.30 -4.13
CA THR A 72 -16.93 -7.69 -5.17
C THR A 72 -16.16 -6.64 -5.98
N TRP A 73 -15.40 -5.79 -5.29
CA TRP A 73 -14.58 -4.77 -5.93
C TRP A 73 -13.42 -5.38 -6.74
N VAL A 74 -12.71 -6.40 -6.24
CA VAL A 74 -11.67 -7.14 -6.97
C VAL A 74 -12.25 -7.77 -8.25
N THR A 75 -13.40 -8.45 -8.15
CA THR A 75 -14.08 -9.06 -9.30
C THR A 75 -14.42 -8.02 -10.36
N ARG A 76 -14.98 -6.87 -9.95
CA ARG A 76 -15.24 -5.73 -10.85
C ARG A 76 -13.97 -5.29 -11.57
N LEU A 77 -12.87 -5.10 -10.83
CA LEU A 77 -11.62 -4.62 -11.41
C LEU A 77 -11.00 -5.59 -12.40
N ARG A 78 -11.02 -6.89 -12.10
CA ARG A 78 -10.55 -7.92 -13.03
C ARG A 78 -11.39 -8.04 -14.28
N GLY A 79 -12.70 -7.79 -14.16
CA GLY A 79 -13.62 -7.72 -15.30
C GLY A 79 -13.28 -6.63 -16.33
N LEU A 80 -12.41 -5.67 -15.99
CA LEU A 80 -11.94 -4.65 -16.94
C LEU A 80 -10.91 -5.18 -17.94
N LYS A 81 -10.16 -6.22 -17.56
CA LYS A 81 -9.14 -6.90 -18.38
C LYS A 81 -9.22 -8.41 -18.18
N PRO A 82 -10.33 -9.05 -18.56
CA PRO A 82 -10.53 -10.48 -18.34
C PRO A 82 -9.40 -11.28 -18.98
N GLU A 83 -8.95 -10.92 -20.17
CA GLU A 83 -7.85 -11.58 -20.89
C GLU A 83 -6.53 -11.65 -20.11
N LEU A 84 -6.30 -10.73 -19.17
CA LEU A 84 -5.12 -10.69 -18.30
C LEU A 84 -5.37 -11.29 -16.90
N ASN A 85 -6.63 -11.51 -16.53
CA ASN A 85 -7.06 -11.95 -15.21
C ASN A 85 -7.86 -13.27 -15.24
N ASN A 86 -7.74 -14.04 -16.33
CA ASN A 86 -8.48 -15.29 -16.55
C ASN A 86 -7.95 -16.49 -15.73
N ASN A 87 -6.78 -16.38 -15.12
CA ASN A 87 -6.33 -17.40 -14.18
C ASN A 87 -7.12 -17.25 -12.87
N PRO A 88 -7.69 -18.36 -12.33
CA PRO A 88 -8.48 -18.28 -11.12
C PRO A 88 -7.67 -17.67 -9.98
N ASP A 89 -8.38 -17.04 -9.04
CA ASP A 89 -7.85 -16.71 -7.73
C ASP A 89 -7.11 -17.93 -7.19
N SER A 90 -5.78 -17.87 -7.11
CA SER A 90 -5.27 -18.22 -5.82
C SER A 90 -5.66 -17.03 -4.94
N PRO A 91 -6.65 -17.14 -4.03
CA PRO A 91 -6.29 -16.65 -2.73
C PRO A 91 -5.06 -17.50 -2.41
N ASN A 92 -3.85 -16.94 -2.52
CA ASN A 92 -2.66 -17.65 -2.10
C ASN A 92 -2.83 -17.77 -0.59
N TRP A 93 -3.59 -18.76 -0.15
CA TRP A 93 -3.50 -19.25 1.19
C TRP A 93 -2.06 -19.70 1.28
N LEU A 94 -1.25 -18.99 2.07
CA LEU A 94 -0.02 -19.56 2.59
C LEU A 94 -0.30 -20.90 3.29
N ALA A 95 -1.55 -21.12 3.72
CA ALA A 95 -2.04 -22.38 4.26
C ALA A 95 -2.23 -23.52 3.23
N GLY A 96 -2.22 -23.24 1.92
CA GLY A 96 -2.27 -24.27 0.86
C GLY A 96 -0.90 -24.68 0.31
N ALA A 97 0.18 -24.02 0.76
CA ALA A 97 1.53 -24.38 0.41
C ALA A 97 1.94 -25.69 1.11
N ASP A 98 2.72 -26.52 0.42
CA ASP A 98 3.38 -27.69 1.01
C ASP A 98 4.09 -27.31 2.31
N ASP A 99 3.89 -28.08 3.39
CA ASP A 99 4.38 -27.73 4.73
C ASP A 99 5.91 -27.58 4.79
N VAL A 100 6.66 -28.21 3.87
CA VAL A 100 8.11 -28.06 3.75
C VAL A 100 8.48 -26.72 3.12
N LEU A 101 7.69 -26.26 2.14
CA LEU A 101 7.91 -24.99 1.43
C LEU A 101 7.28 -23.79 2.14
N LYS A 102 6.29 -24.02 3.00
CA LYS A 102 5.50 -22.99 3.66
C LYS A 102 6.35 -21.91 4.36
N PRO A 103 7.42 -22.22 5.12
CA PRO A 103 8.25 -21.20 5.75
C PRO A 103 8.93 -20.25 4.74
N SER A 104 9.46 -20.78 3.64
CA SER A 104 10.14 -19.95 2.63
C SER A 104 9.15 -19.11 1.82
N VAL A 105 7.95 -19.63 1.55
CA VAL A 105 6.87 -18.88 0.90
C VAL A 105 6.37 -17.75 1.81
N ILE A 106 6.18 -18.00 3.11
CA ILE A 106 5.80 -16.96 4.08
C ILE A 106 6.87 -15.87 4.15
N ALA A 107 8.15 -16.24 4.18
CA ALA A 107 9.25 -15.28 4.20
C ALA A 107 9.26 -14.40 2.94
N ALA A 108 9.12 -15.00 1.75
CA ALA A 108 9.08 -14.27 0.48
C ALA A 108 7.86 -13.32 0.37
N GLU A 109 6.69 -13.75 0.85
CA GLU A 109 5.49 -12.91 0.88
C GLU A 109 5.63 -11.76 1.88
N ARG A 110 6.25 -12.01 3.05
CA ARG A 110 6.58 -10.95 4.02
C ARG A 110 7.51 -9.91 3.41
N GLU A 111 8.58 -10.34 2.75
CA GLU A 111 9.53 -9.44 2.08
C GLU A 111 8.83 -8.61 0.99
N THR A 112 7.97 -9.25 0.19
CA THR A 112 7.16 -8.56 -0.83
C THR A 112 6.22 -7.52 -0.21
N PHE A 113 5.56 -7.86 0.89
CA PHE A 113 4.70 -6.94 1.62
C PHE A 113 5.50 -5.75 2.16
N VAL A 114 6.62 -5.99 2.84
CA VAL A 114 7.49 -4.95 3.40
C VAL A 114 7.99 -4.01 2.31
N LEU A 115 8.45 -4.57 1.17
CA LEU A 115 8.94 -3.77 0.05
C LEU A 115 7.86 -2.84 -0.51
N ARG A 116 6.61 -3.30 -0.56
CA ARG A 116 5.49 -2.58 -1.20
C ARG A 116 4.76 -1.62 -0.24
N MET A 117 4.65 -2.00 1.03
CA MET A 117 3.97 -1.21 2.05
C MET A 117 4.93 -0.32 2.87
N GLY A 118 6.25 -0.54 2.74
CA GLY A 118 7.28 0.23 3.46
C GLY A 118 7.46 -0.16 4.94
N SER A 119 6.69 -1.13 5.44
CA SER A 119 6.76 -1.60 6.83
C SER A 119 6.36 -3.07 6.95
N PRO A 120 6.98 -3.84 7.86
CA PRO A 120 6.51 -5.18 8.21
C PRO A 120 5.26 -5.17 9.09
N ASN A 121 4.94 -4.03 9.71
CA ASN A 121 3.79 -3.92 10.59
C ASN A 121 2.50 -4.11 9.76
N GLY A 122 1.65 -5.04 10.20
CA GLY A 122 0.43 -5.41 9.49
C GLY A 122 0.53 -6.71 8.68
N PHE A 123 1.74 -7.22 8.42
CA PHE A 123 1.86 -8.53 7.78
C PHE A 123 1.46 -9.65 8.74
N SER A 124 0.63 -10.56 8.25
CA SER A 124 0.27 -11.82 8.90
C SER A 124 0.20 -12.93 7.86
N GLU A 125 0.51 -14.17 8.24
CA GLU A 125 0.38 -15.35 7.36
C GLU A 125 -1.08 -15.66 7.00
N ARG A 126 -2.04 -15.03 7.70
CA ARG A 126 -3.48 -15.18 7.49
C ARG A 126 -4.07 -14.19 6.50
N LEU A 127 -3.28 -13.24 5.99
CA LEU A 127 -3.74 -12.27 5.01
C LEU A 127 -4.16 -12.96 3.71
N LEU A 128 -5.31 -12.58 3.18
CA LEU A 128 -5.76 -12.99 1.85
C LEU A 128 -5.18 -12.04 0.80
N LYS A 129 -4.44 -12.56 -0.17
CA LYS A 129 -3.82 -11.77 -1.23
C LYS A 129 -4.61 -11.86 -2.53
N PHE A 130 -4.93 -10.70 -3.09
CA PHE A 130 -5.55 -10.53 -4.40
C PHE A 130 -4.60 -9.75 -5.31
N VAL A 131 -4.33 -10.28 -6.51
CA VAL A 131 -3.57 -9.57 -7.55
C VAL A 131 -4.48 -9.30 -8.74
N ILE A 132 -4.43 -8.07 -9.25
CA ILE A 132 -5.27 -7.54 -10.32
C ILE A 132 -4.35 -6.92 -11.38
N VAL A 133 -4.37 -7.46 -12.59
CA VAL A 133 -3.65 -6.89 -13.74
C VAL A 133 -4.54 -5.89 -14.45
N ARG A 134 -4.11 -4.63 -14.51
CA ARG A 134 -4.87 -3.49 -15.06
C ARG A 134 -4.51 -3.21 -16.52
N SER A 135 -3.30 -3.58 -16.97
CA SER A 135 -2.87 -3.44 -18.37
C SER A 135 -1.75 -4.40 -18.74
N SER A 136 -1.58 -4.68 -20.04
CA SER A 136 -0.49 -5.51 -20.57
C SER A 136 0.88 -4.82 -20.55
N ARG A 137 0.90 -3.49 -20.36
CA ARG A 137 2.13 -2.69 -20.33
C ARG A 137 2.67 -2.44 -18.93
N GLY A 138 2.00 -2.90 -17.88
CA GLY A 138 2.47 -2.77 -16.50
C GLY A 138 1.61 -1.88 -15.61
N GLY A 139 0.34 -2.24 -15.43
CA GLY A 139 -0.48 -1.70 -14.35
C GLY A 139 -0.95 -2.86 -13.47
N VAL A 140 -0.64 -2.85 -12.18
CA VAL A 140 -0.97 -3.94 -11.26
C VAL A 140 -1.44 -3.36 -9.93
N THR A 141 -2.52 -3.91 -9.40
CA THR A 141 -2.98 -3.66 -8.03
C THR A 141 -2.88 -4.97 -7.25
N THR A 142 -2.21 -4.94 -6.09
CA THR A 142 -2.19 -6.02 -5.12
C THR A 142 -2.89 -5.56 -3.86
N VAL A 143 -3.80 -6.37 -3.34
CA VAL A 143 -4.47 -6.14 -2.07
C VAL A 143 -4.23 -7.31 -1.14
N TRP A 144 -3.83 -7.03 0.10
CA TRP A 144 -3.83 -7.99 1.20
C TRP A 144 -4.95 -7.61 2.15
N HIS A 145 -5.84 -8.56 2.44
CA HIS A 145 -6.98 -8.41 3.33
C HIS A 145 -6.74 -9.20 4.61
N ASP A 146 -6.88 -8.55 5.76
CA ASP A 146 -6.95 -9.18 7.07
C ASP A 146 -8.40 -9.55 7.41
N PRO A 147 -8.77 -10.85 7.35
CA PRO A 147 -10.14 -11.29 7.61
C PRO A 147 -10.54 -11.13 9.09
N ASP A 148 -9.58 -10.99 10.00
CA ASP A 148 -9.88 -10.90 11.44
C ASP A 148 -10.24 -9.45 11.85
N ASN A 149 -9.76 -8.44 11.12
CA ASN A 149 -9.91 -7.01 11.47
C ASN A 149 -10.57 -6.16 10.37
N SER A 150 -10.93 -6.75 9.23
CA SER A 150 -11.39 -6.05 8.02
C SER A 150 -10.42 -4.96 7.55
N LEU A 151 -9.13 -5.09 7.87
CA LEU A 151 -8.08 -4.16 7.49
C LEU A 151 -7.44 -4.61 6.18
N ASN A 152 -7.21 -3.66 5.28
CA ASN A 152 -6.70 -3.94 3.95
C ASN A 152 -5.45 -3.12 3.69
N TYR A 153 -4.53 -3.72 2.96
CA TYR A 153 -3.30 -3.12 2.46
C TYR A 153 -3.33 -3.19 0.96
N LEU A 154 -3.21 -2.06 0.29
CA LEU A 154 -3.20 -1.96 -1.16
C LEU A 154 -1.85 -1.43 -1.60
N TRP A 155 -1.31 -2.04 -2.63
CA TRP A 155 -0.20 -1.50 -3.40
C TRP A 155 -0.61 -1.48 -4.87
N ALA A 156 -0.37 -0.37 -5.55
CA ALA A 156 -0.73 -0.22 -6.94
C ALA A 156 0.34 0.52 -7.73
N VAL A 157 0.55 0.04 -8.95
CA VAL A 157 1.35 0.70 -9.99
C VAL A 157 0.43 0.92 -11.17
N TYR A 158 0.43 2.15 -11.66
CA TYR A 158 -0.33 2.54 -12.82
C TYR A 158 0.65 3.02 -13.89
N ASN A 159 0.44 2.56 -15.13
CA ASN A 159 1.19 2.96 -16.32
C ASN A 159 0.28 3.74 -17.27
#